data_AF-A0A384ZIM6-F1
#
_entry.id   AF-A0A384ZIM6-F1
#
_cell.length_a   1.000
_cell.length_b   1.000
_cell.length_c   1.000
_cell.angle_alpha   90.00
_cell.angle_beta   90.00
_cell.angle_gamma   90.00
#
_symmetry.space_group_name_H-M   'P 1'
#
loop_
_entity.id
_entity.type
_entity.pdbx_description
1 polymer ?
#
loop_
_entity_poly.entity_id
_entity_poly.type
_entity_poly.pdbx_seq_one_letter_code
_entity_poly.pdbx_strand_id
1 'polypeptide(L)'
;MCCGSVKEMREKYTKIAEVPFNSTNKYQLSIHNNPGGDTKHLLVMKGAPERILDRCSSIMIQGNEQVLDEELKDAFQNAYLELGGLGERVLGFCLYNLPDDQFPEGFAFDTDEVNFPTENLCFIGLMSMIDPPRAAVPDAVGKCRSAGIKVIMVAGDHPITAKAIAKGVGIISEGNETVEDIAARLNIPITEVNPRDAK
;
A
#
# COMPACT_ATOMS: atom_id res chain seq x y z
N MET A 1 17.55 4.96 9.53
CA MET A 1 18.49 5.46 8.50
C MET A 1 18.93 4.23 7.70
N CYS A 2 18.39 4.00 6.50
CA CYS A 2 18.83 2.86 5.68
C CYS A 2 20.15 3.27 5.02
N CYS A 3 21.26 2.83 5.59
CA CYS A 3 22.61 3.14 5.12
C CYS A 3 23.10 1.99 4.24
N GLY A 4 23.30 2.21 2.94
CA GLY A 4 23.93 1.23 2.06
C GLY A 4 23.53 1.35 0.58
N SER A 5 24.30 0.71 -0.29
CA SER A 5 23.99 0.61 -1.71
C SER A 5 22.90 -0.44 -1.95
N VAL A 6 21.82 -0.06 -2.64
CA VAL A 6 20.76 -1.00 -3.05
C VAL A 6 21.32 -2.13 -3.91
N LYS A 7 22.37 -1.85 -4.70
CA LYS A 7 23.03 -2.86 -5.54
C LYS A 7 23.71 -3.92 -4.67
N GLU A 8 24.51 -3.50 -3.70
CA GLU A 8 25.20 -4.41 -2.77
C GLU A 8 24.20 -5.24 -1.95
N MET A 9 23.10 -4.62 -1.51
CA MET A 9 22.04 -5.33 -0.79
C MET A 9 21.38 -6.41 -1.64
N ARG A 10 21.10 -6.13 -2.92
CA ARG A 10 20.53 -7.12 -3.86
C ARG A 10 21.51 -8.22 -4.24
N GLU A 11 22.80 -7.91 -4.29
CA GLU A 11 23.84 -8.92 -4.51
C GLU A 11 23.97 -9.84 -3.29
N LYS A 12 23.92 -9.27 -2.07
CA LYS A 12 23.93 -10.02 -0.82
C LYS A 12 22.70 -10.94 -0.67
N TYR A 13 21.50 -10.40 -0.88
CA TYR A 13 20.25 -11.17 -0.81
C TYR A 13 19.81 -11.60 -2.21
N THR A 14 20.52 -12.59 -2.77
CA THR A 14 20.30 -13.04 -4.15
C THR A 14 18.88 -13.55 -4.33
N LYS A 15 18.17 -13.03 -5.34
CA LYS A 15 16.80 -13.42 -5.68
C LYS A 15 16.79 -14.81 -6.33
N ILE A 16 15.93 -15.68 -5.82
CA ILE A 16 15.76 -17.08 -6.27
C ILE A 16 14.49 -17.21 -7.10
N ALA A 17 13.38 -16.64 -6.59
CA ALA A 17 12.07 -16.69 -7.23
C ALA A 17 11.37 -15.33 -7.14
N GLU A 18 10.48 -15.05 -8.08
CA GLU A 18 9.70 -13.83 -8.08
C GLU A 18 8.32 -14.06 -8.71
N VAL A 19 7.29 -13.61 -7.99
CA VAL A 19 5.95 -13.44 -8.52
C VAL A 19 5.79 -11.95 -8.85
N PRO A 20 5.75 -11.59 -10.15
CA PRO A 20 5.61 -10.20 -10.55
C PRO A 20 4.25 -9.64 -10.11
N PHE A 21 4.17 -8.31 -10.02
CA PHE A 21 2.91 -7.66 -9.68
C PHE A 21 1.83 -7.98 -10.72
N ASN A 22 0.65 -8.38 -10.23
CA ASN A 22 -0.55 -8.54 -11.04
C ASN A 22 -1.71 -7.75 -10.44
N SER A 23 -2.47 -7.04 -11.27
CA SER A 23 -3.66 -6.27 -10.89
C SER A 23 -4.75 -7.10 -10.19
N THR A 24 -4.82 -8.41 -10.45
CA THR A 24 -5.76 -9.32 -9.77
C THR A 24 -5.35 -9.54 -8.31
N ASN A 25 -4.08 -9.87 -8.09
CA ASN A 25 -3.55 -10.22 -6.77
C ASN A 25 -3.15 -8.99 -5.94
N LYS A 26 -2.81 -7.88 -6.61
CA LYS A 26 -2.39 -6.58 -6.04
C LYS A 26 -1.17 -6.64 -5.11
N TYR A 27 -0.31 -7.65 -5.26
CA TYR A 27 0.98 -7.74 -4.59
C TYR A 27 2.07 -8.22 -5.56
N GLN A 28 3.32 -7.96 -5.17
CA GLN A 28 4.54 -8.53 -5.74
C GLN A 28 5.24 -9.30 -4.61
N LEU A 29 5.79 -10.46 -4.92
CA LEU A 29 6.51 -11.31 -3.97
C LEU A 29 7.85 -11.74 -4.57
N SER A 30 8.87 -11.85 -3.73
CA SER A 30 10.15 -12.45 -4.13
C SER A 30 10.78 -13.22 -2.98
N ILE A 31 11.50 -14.29 -3.33
CA ILE A 31 12.22 -15.14 -2.38
C ILE A 31 13.71 -14.94 -2.63
N HIS A 32 14.46 -14.78 -1.55
CA HIS A 32 15.87 -14.46 -1.56
C HIS A 32 16.67 -15.42 -0.67
N ASN A 33 17.92 -15.66 -1.02
CA ASN A 33 18.90 -16.21 -0.09
C ASN A 33 19.10 -15.22 1.05
N ASN A 34 19.19 -15.72 2.29
CA ASN A 34 19.30 -14.90 3.50
C ASN A 34 20.61 -15.19 4.26
N PRO A 35 21.77 -14.79 3.69
CA PRO A 35 23.06 -15.10 4.30
C PRO A 35 23.21 -14.40 5.66
N GLY A 36 23.26 -15.19 6.72
CA GLY A 36 23.41 -14.72 8.11
C GLY A 36 22.10 -14.26 8.77
N GLY A 37 20.94 -14.61 8.21
CA GLY A 37 19.65 -14.47 8.89
C GLY A 37 19.25 -15.73 9.64
N ASP A 38 18.05 -15.71 10.22
CA ASP A 38 17.51 -16.81 11.07
C ASP A 38 17.20 -18.08 10.28
N THR A 39 16.93 -17.94 8.98
CA THR A 39 16.62 -19.02 8.03
C THR A 39 17.40 -18.81 6.75
N LYS A 40 17.57 -19.86 5.94
CA LYS A 40 18.29 -19.80 4.66
C LYS A 40 17.56 -18.98 3.60
N HIS A 41 16.23 -18.93 3.67
CA HIS A 41 15.39 -18.28 2.67
C HIS A 41 14.49 -17.22 3.29
N LEU A 42 14.52 -16.03 2.71
CA LEU A 42 13.67 -14.91 3.09
C LEU A 42 12.67 -14.62 1.97
N LEU A 43 11.39 -14.72 2.29
CA LEU A 43 10.30 -14.27 1.45
C LEU A 43 9.96 -12.82 1.82
N VAL A 44 9.86 -11.95 0.82
CA VAL A 44 9.39 -10.57 0.99
C VAL A 44 8.23 -10.30 0.05
N MET A 45 7.25 -9.54 0.52
CA MET A 45 6.08 -9.17 -0.28
C MET A 45 5.74 -7.70 -0.06
N LYS A 46 5.34 -7.03 -1.15
CA LYS A 46 4.85 -5.66 -1.12
C LYS A 46 3.62 -5.51 -2.01
N GLY A 47 2.70 -4.62 -1.66
CA GLY A 47 1.46 -4.47 -2.41
C GLY A 47 0.51 -3.44 -1.85
N ALA A 48 -0.75 -3.54 -2.26
CA ALA A 48 -1.83 -2.73 -1.69
C ALA A 48 -1.93 -3.00 -0.18
N PRO A 49 -1.96 -1.95 0.68
CA PRO A 49 -1.89 -2.10 2.13
C PRO A 49 -2.85 -3.15 2.71
N GLU A 50 -4.14 -3.04 2.38
CA GLU A 50 -5.18 -3.98 2.85
C GLU A 50 -4.89 -5.42 2.44
N ARG A 51 -4.43 -5.63 1.19
CA ARG A 51 -4.11 -6.96 0.67
C ARG A 51 -2.89 -7.59 1.32
N ILE A 52 -1.96 -6.78 1.79
CA ILE A 52 -0.81 -7.25 2.55
C ILE A 52 -1.23 -7.57 3.98
N LEU A 53 -2.02 -6.72 4.62
CA LEU A 53 -2.52 -6.95 5.97
C LEU A 53 -3.35 -8.24 6.07
N ASP A 54 -4.24 -8.48 5.11
CA ASP A 54 -5.08 -9.70 5.03
C ASP A 54 -4.26 -10.99 4.99
N ARG A 55 -2.99 -10.92 4.56
CA ARG A 55 -2.07 -12.07 4.44
C ARG A 55 -1.14 -12.21 5.63
N CYS A 56 -1.21 -11.30 6.60
CA CYS A 56 -0.33 -11.29 7.76
C CYS A 56 -1.06 -11.80 9.00
N SER A 57 -0.37 -12.65 9.77
CA SER A 57 -0.84 -13.12 11.09
C SER A 57 -0.08 -12.46 12.24
N SER A 58 1.07 -11.88 11.94
CA SER A 58 1.97 -11.25 12.90
C SER A 58 2.46 -9.91 12.39
N ILE A 59 3.05 -9.12 13.29
CA ILE A 59 3.66 -7.82 13.00
C ILE A 59 5.01 -7.69 13.74
N MET A 60 5.97 -7.04 13.09
CA MET A 60 7.29 -6.74 13.65
C MET A 60 7.26 -5.40 14.37
N ILE A 61 7.36 -5.43 15.71
CA ILE A 61 7.43 -4.21 16.54
C ILE A 61 8.75 -4.20 17.29
N GLN A 62 9.59 -3.19 17.01
CA GLN A 62 10.89 -2.99 17.66
C GLN A 62 11.81 -4.22 17.58
N GLY A 63 11.71 -5.01 16.50
CA GLY A 63 12.50 -6.21 16.28
C GLY A 63 11.92 -7.49 16.88
N ASN A 64 10.75 -7.41 17.53
CA ASN A 64 10.03 -8.58 18.03
C ASN A 64 8.78 -8.84 17.20
N GLU A 65 8.58 -10.09 16.82
CA GLU A 65 7.35 -10.54 16.17
C GLU A 65 6.24 -10.71 17.21
N GLN A 66 5.12 -10.06 16.98
CA GLN A 66 3.91 -10.11 17.83
C GLN A 66 2.71 -10.52 17.00
N VAL A 67 1.69 -11.06 17.63
CA VAL A 67 0.44 -11.42 16.94
C VAL A 67 -0.24 -10.15 16.44
N LEU A 68 -0.75 -10.17 15.22
CA LEU A 68 -1.54 -9.08 14.65
C LEU A 68 -2.98 -9.15 15.22
N ASP A 69 -3.19 -8.51 16.35
CA ASP A 69 -4.51 -8.39 17.00
C ASP A 69 -5.38 -7.27 16.39
N GLU A 70 -6.62 -7.16 16.88
CA GLU A 70 -7.57 -6.16 16.39
C GLU A 70 -7.14 -4.72 16.73
N GLU A 71 -6.46 -4.49 17.87
CA GLU A 71 -5.96 -3.16 18.24
C GLU A 71 -4.90 -2.67 17.24
N LEU A 72 -3.98 -3.56 16.83
CA LEU A 72 -2.97 -3.27 15.82
C LEU A 72 -3.57 -3.11 14.43
N LYS A 73 -4.64 -3.84 14.10
CA LYS A 73 -5.38 -3.63 12.85
C LYS A 73 -6.06 -2.26 12.82
N ASP A 74 -6.68 -1.83 13.91
CA ASP A 74 -7.27 -0.50 14.02
C ASP A 74 -6.21 0.60 13.90
N ALA A 75 -5.05 0.42 14.55
CA ALA A 75 -3.92 1.32 14.42
C ALA A 75 -3.39 1.41 12.97
N PHE A 76 -3.31 0.27 12.28
CA PHE A 76 -2.98 0.21 10.85
C PHE A 76 -3.99 0.99 10.01
N GLN A 77 -5.29 0.80 10.24
CA GLN A 77 -6.34 1.47 9.48
C GLN A 77 -6.26 2.98 9.66
N ASN A 78 -6.07 3.45 10.88
CA ASN A 78 -5.89 4.87 11.17
C ASN A 78 -4.68 5.46 10.43
N ALA A 79 -3.52 4.78 10.47
CA ALA A 79 -2.32 5.24 9.76
C ALA A 79 -2.52 5.23 8.23
N TYR A 80 -3.21 4.23 7.69
CA TYR A 80 -3.52 4.15 6.27
C TYR A 80 -4.45 5.28 5.82
N LEU A 81 -5.50 5.58 6.59
CA LEU A 81 -6.42 6.68 6.32
C LEU A 81 -5.72 8.04 6.40
N GLU A 82 -4.84 8.24 7.38
CA GLU A 82 -4.06 9.46 7.54
C GLU A 82 -3.15 9.71 6.32
N LEU A 83 -2.31 8.72 5.96
CA LEU A 83 -1.40 8.82 4.82
C LEU A 83 -2.15 8.97 3.50
N GLY A 84 -3.25 8.23 3.32
CA GLY A 84 -4.12 8.37 2.15
C GLY A 84 -4.78 9.75 2.09
N GLY A 85 -5.17 10.31 3.24
CA GLY A 85 -5.77 11.64 3.37
C GLY A 85 -4.83 12.77 2.96
N LEU A 86 -3.52 12.56 3.07
CA LEU A 86 -2.48 13.46 2.57
C LEU A 86 -2.26 13.36 1.05
N GLY A 87 -2.97 12.47 0.35
CA GLY A 87 -2.80 12.24 -1.08
C GLY A 87 -1.55 11.43 -1.41
N GLU A 88 -1.02 10.69 -0.44
CA GLU A 88 0.12 9.82 -0.64
C GLU A 88 -0.33 8.44 -1.13
N ARG A 89 0.50 7.84 -1.97
CA ARG A 89 0.36 6.44 -2.37
C ARG A 89 1.02 5.57 -1.30
N VAL A 90 0.21 4.76 -0.63
CA VAL A 90 0.67 3.88 0.45
C VAL A 90 0.87 2.45 -0.07
N LEU A 91 1.97 1.82 0.34
CA LEU A 91 2.27 0.42 0.08
C LEU A 91 2.49 -0.31 1.42
N GLY A 92 1.95 -1.53 1.52
CA GLY A 92 2.24 -2.43 2.63
C GLY A 92 3.43 -3.32 2.31
N PHE A 93 4.21 -3.65 3.35
CA PHE A 93 5.36 -4.55 3.27
C PHE A 93 5.27 -5.61 4.36
N CYS A 94 5.52 -6.85 3.99
CA CYS A 94 5.66 -7.96 4.92
C CYS A 94 6.83 -8.86 4.50
N LEU A 95 7.28 -9.69 5.43
CA LEU A 95 8.29 -10.71 5.21
C LEU A 95 7.88 -12.02 5.85
N TYR A 96 8.57 -13.09 5.46
CA TYR A 96 8.45 -14.37 6.13
C TYR A 96 9.78 -15.13 6.03
N ASN A 97 10.25 -15.61 7.17
CA ASN A 97 11.41 -16.48 7.28
C ASN A 97 10.95 -17.91 6.97
N LEU A 98 11.37 -18.46 5.82
CA LEU A 98 10.92 -19.78 5.39
C LEU A 98 11.65 -20.86 6.21
N PRO A 99 10.94 -21.79 6.88
CA PRO A 99 11.56 -22.80 7.72
C PRO A 99 12.53 -23.72 6.95
N ASP A 100 13.75 -23.89 7.47
CA ASP A 100 14.82 -24.67 6.80
C ASP A 100 14.52 -26.17 6.71
N ASP A 101 13.63 -26.69 7.55
CA ASP A 101 13.16 -28.08 7.54
C ASP A 101 12.26 -28.38 6.33
N GLN A 102 11.49 -27.38 5.88
CA GLN A 102 10.60 -27.47 4.72
C GLN A 102 11.25 -26.94 3.44
N PHE A 103 12.07 -25.90 3.56
CA PHE A 103 12.71 -25.20 2.44
C PHE A 103 14.24 -25.25 2.57
N PRO A 104 14.86 -26.43 2.38
CA PRO A 104 16.30 -26.58 2.48
C PRO A 104 17.03 -25.85 1.34
N GLU A 105 18.33 -25.63 1.52
CA GLU A 105 19.18 -24.99 0.51
C GLU A 105 19.09 -25.71 -0.84
N GLY A 106 18.87 -24.94 -1.91
CA GLY A 106 18.67 -25.49 -3.25
C GLY A 106 17.25 -26.00 -3.54
N PHE A 107 16.29 -25.76 -2.65
CA PHE A 107 14.87 -26.00 -2.92
C PHE A 107 14.42 -25.26 -4.19
N ALA A 108 13.73 -25.98 -5.08
CA ALA A 108 13.21 -25.43 -6.32
C ALA A 108 11.86 -24.76 -6.06
N PHE A 109 11.86 -23.44 -5.95
CA PHE A 109 10.63 -22.66 -5.83
C PHE A 109 9.92 -22.56 -7.18
N ASP A 110 8.64 -22.93 -7.20
CA ASP A 110 7.79 -22.83 -8.38
C ASP A 110 6.80 -21.67 -8.20
N THR A 111 6.80 -20.73 -9.14
CA THR A 111 5.93 -19.55 -9.12
C THR A 111 4.64 -19.72 -9.91
N ASP A 112 4.57 -20.74 -10.78
CA ASP A 112 3.38 -21.08 -11.56
C ASP A 112 2.46 -22.01 -10.74
N GLU A 113 3.04 -23.05 -10.14
CA GLU A 113 2.41 -23.90 -9.13
C GLU A 113 2.98 -23.57 -7.74
N VAL A 114 2.44 -22.52 -7.12
CA VAL A 114 2.96 -21.95 -5.85
C VAL A 114 3.16 -23.03 -4.79
N ASN A 115 4.43 -23.32 -4.48
CA ASN A 115 4.85 -24.35 -3.54
C ASN A 115 5.41 -23.81 -2.21
N PHE A 116 5.11 -22.54 -1.90
CA PHE A 116 5.56 -21.81 -0.71
C PHE A 116 4.41 -21.00 -0.09
N PRO A 117 4.47 -20.65 1.20
CA PRO A 117 3.39 -19.92 1.87
C PRO A 117 3.24 -18.49 1.33
N THR A 118 1.99 -18.06 1.12
CA THR A 118 1.62 -16.69 0.73
C THR A 118 0.66 -16.02 1.73
N GLU A 119 0.51 -16.63 2.90
CA GLU A 119 -0.37 -16.24 4.01
C GLU A 119 0.37 -16.51 5.34
N ASN A 120 -0.17 -15.99 6.44
CA ASN A 120 0.47 -16.03 7.77
C ASN A 120 1.87 -15.39 7.79
N LEU A 121 2.02 -14.30 7.04
CA LEU A 121 3.27 -13.55 6.93
C LEU A 121 3.42 -12.58 8.12
N CYS A 122 4.62 -12.04 8.29
CA CYS A 122 4.92 -11.03 9.30
C CYS A 122 4.90 -9.62 8.68
N PHE A 123 3.93 -8.81 9.08
CA PHE A 123 3.79 -7.43 8.65
C PHE A 123 4.95 -6.58 9.19
N ILE A 124 5.59 -5.80 8.32
CA ILE A 124 6.73 -4.95 8.72
C ILE A 124 6.32 -3.49 8.83
N GLY A 125 5.49 -3.00 7.90
CA GLY A 125 5.07 -1.62 7.93
C GLY A 125 4.48 -1.10 6.64
N LEU A 126 4.10 0.16 6.71
CA LEU A 126 3.65 0.97 5.58
C LEU A 126 4.80 1.85 5.10
N MET A 127 4.84 2.08 3.79
CA MET A 127 5.62 3.16 3.20
C MET A 127 4.69 3.96 2.30
N SER A 128 4.66 5.27 2.52
CA SER A 128 3.96 6.19 1.65
C SER A 128 4.94 6.91 0.72
N MET A 129 4.45 7.25 -0.46
CA MET A 129 5.15 8.09 -1.42
C MET A 129 4.17 9.04 -2.06
N ILE A 130 4.54 10.31 -2.14
CA ILE A 130 3.76 11.28 -2.87
C ILE A 130 4.20 11.30 -4.34
N ASP A 131 3.25 11.20 -5.26
CA ASP A 131 3.45 11.59 -6.65
C ASP A 131 2.89 13.01 -6.81
N PRO A 132 3.71 14.05 -6.58
CA PRO A 132 3.19 15.40 -6.57
C PRO A 132 2.66 15.75 -7.96
N PRO A 133 1.49 16.41 -8.04
CA PRO A 133 1.00 16.87 -9.33
C PRO A 133 2.05 17.78 -9.99
N ARG A 134 2.22 17.63 -11.31
CA ARG A 134 3.14 18.49 -12.06
C ARG A 134 2.79 19.95 -11.80
N ALA A 135 3.81 20.81 -11.64
CA ALA A 135 3.63 22.21 -11.25
C ALA A 135 2.62 23.00 -12.13
N ALA A 136 2.48 22.64 -13.40
CA ALA A 136 1.55 23.28 -14.33
C ALA A 136 0.08 22.80 -14.22
N VAL A 137 -0.18 21.67 -13.54
CA VAL A 137 -1.51 21.03 -13.52
C VAL A 137 -2.55 21.89 -12.80
N PRO A 138 -2.30 22.46 -11.60
CA PRO A 138 -3.30 23.29 -10.93
C PRO A 138 -3.74 24.50 -11.77
N ASP A 139 -2.80 25.19 -12.41
CA ASP A 139 -3.10 26.33 -13.30
C ASP A 139 -3.89 25.90 -14.54
N ALA A 140 -3.51 24.78 -15.16
CA ALA A 140 -4.23 24.24 -16.33
C ALA A 140 -5.68 23.86 -15.98
N VAL A 141 -5.89 23.17 -14.86
CA VAL A 141 -7.23 22.83 -14.37
C VAL A 141 -8.04 24.10 -14.11
N GLY A 142 -7.45 25.11 -13.47
CA GLY A 142 -8.07 26.41 -13.24
C GLY A 142 -8.55 27.06 -14.54
N LYS A 143 -7.68 27.14 -15.55
CA LYS A 143 -8.03 27.71 -16.88
C LYS A 143 -9.16 26.95 -17.57
N CYS A 144 -9.13 25.62 -17.55
CA CYS A 144 -10.23 24.82 -18.10
C CYS A 144 -11.56 25.13 -17.41
N ARG A 145 -11.57 25.22 -16.08
CA ARG A 145 -12.77 25.54 -15.30
C ARG A 145 -13.27 26.96 -15.57
N SER A 146 -12.38 27.95 -15.65
CA SER A 146 -12.75 29.33 -16.01
C SER A 146 -13.37 29.44 -17.41
N ALA A 147 -13.05 28.51 -18.31
CA ALA A 147 -13.67 28.40 -19.64
C ALA A 147 -15.00 27.60 -19.63
N GLY A 148 -15.49 27.16 -18.48
CA GLY A 148 -16.73 26.37 -18.35
C GLY A 148 -16.57 24.89 -18.70
N ILE A 149 -15.35 24.38 -18.79
CA ILE A 149 -15.09 22.96 -19.10
C ILE A 149 -15.16 22.13 -17.81
N LYS A 150 -15.93 21.03 -17.86
CA LYS A 150 -16.00 20.06 -16.76
C LYS A 150 -14.78 19.13 -16.80
N VAL A 151 -14.00 19.13 -15.73
CA VAL A 151 -12.82 18.26 -15.55
C VAL A 151 -13.20 17.07 -14.68
N ILE A 152 -12.84 15.85 -15.10
CA ILE A 152 -13.15 14.60 -14.38
C ILE A 152 -11.85 13.82 -14.19
N MET A 153 -11.60 13.35 -12.96
CA MET A 153 -10.47 12.48 -12.65
C MET A 153 -10.88 11.01 -12.85
N VAL A 154 -10.05 10.24 -13.55
CA VAL A 154 -10.14 8.78 -13.66
C VAL A 154 -8.82 8.21 -13.15
N ALA A 155 -8.85 7.60 -11.97
CA ALA A 155 -7.66 7.06 -11.29
C ALA A 155 -7.92 5.62 -10.83
N GLY A 156 -6.86 4.79 -10.83
CA GLY A 156 -6.88 3.44 -10.27
C GLY A 156 -6.44 3.38 -8.80
N ASP A 157 -6.13 4.54 -8.21
CA ASP A 157 -5.71 4.67 -6.81
C ASP A 157 -6.89 4.53 -5.85
N HIS A 158 -6.57 4.44 -4.56
CA HIS A 158 -7.59 4.41 -3.52
C HIS A 158 -8.41 5.72 -3.51
N PRO A 159 -9.73 5.67 -3.26
CA PRO A 159 -10.58 6.87 -3.31
C PRO A 159 -10.09 8.04 -2.45
N ILE A 160 -9.51 7.74 -1.28
CA ILE A 160 -9.01 8.76 -0.35
C ILE A 160 -7.83 9.52 -0.97
N THR A 161 -6.85 8.80 -1.54
CA THR A 161 -5.70 9.40 -2.22
C THR A 161 -6.15 10.20 -3.44
N ALA A 162 -7.03 9.63 -4.28
CA ALA A 162 -7.54 10.30 -5.47
C ALA A 162 -8.29 11.60 -5.12
N LYS A 163 -9.09 11.59 -4.05
CA LYS A 163 -9.80 12.76 -3.53
C LYS A 163 -8.83 13.83 -3.04
N ALA A 164 -7.80 13.47 -2.30
CA ALA A 164 -6.78 14.41 -1.83
C ALA A 164 -6.02 15.06 -3.00
N ILE A 165 -5.63 14.27 -4.01
CA ILE A 165 -5.03 14.81 -5.25
C ILE A 165 -6.01 15.71 -5.98
N ALA A 166 -7.28 15.30 -6.12
CA ALA A 166 -8.31 16.07 -6.81
C ALA A 166 -8.58 17.43 -6.15
N LYS A 167 -8.53 17.50 -4.80
CA LYS A 167 -8.55 18.75 -4.04
C LYS A 167 -7.28 19.57 -4.31
N GLY A 168 -6.10 18.94 -4.24
CA GLY A 168 -4.81 19.60 -4.47
C GLY A 168 -4.63 20.21 -5.87
N VAL A 169 -5.25 19.65 -6.91
CA VAL A 169 -5.18 20.19 -8.29
C VAL A 169 -6.38 21.07 -8.67
N GLY A 170 -7.35 21.28 -7.76
CA GLY A 170 -8.51 22.13 -8.01
C GLY A 170 -9.60 21.49 -8.90
N ILE A 171 -9.61 20.16 -9.04
CA ILE A 171 -10.75 19.44 -9.64
C ILE A 171 -11.94 19.50 -8.67
N ILE A 172 -11.69 19.26 -7.39
CA ILE A 172 -12.64 19.53 -6.30
C ILE A 172 -12.31 20.91 -5.73
N SER A 173 -13.29 21.82 -5.72
CA SER A 173 -13.10 23.17 -5.15
C SER A 173 -12.97 23.14 -3.63
N GLU A 174 -12.20 24.09 -3.07
CA GLU A 174 -12.28 24.38 -1.63
C GLU A 174 -13.72 24.73 -1.23
N GLY A 175 -14.22 24.09 -0.18
CA GLY A 175 -15.59 24.26 0.31
C GLY A 175 -16.64 23.36 -0.35
N ASN A 176 -16.29 22.61 -1.41
CA ASN A 176 -17.15 21.54 -1.90
C ASN A 176 -16.96 20.28 -1.05
N GLU A 177 -18.07 19.74 -0.57
CA GLU A 177 -18.09 18.51 0.21
C GLU A 177 -18.42 17.32 -0.71
N THR A 178 -17.63 16.25 -0.58
CA THR A 178 -18.00 14.94 -1.14
C THR A 178 -19.02 14.24 -0.24
N VAL A 179 -19.63 13.16 -0.73
CA VAL A 179 -20.58 12.35 0.07
C VAL A 179 -19.93 11.87 1.37
N GLU A 180 -18.65 11.51 1.30
CA GLU A 180 -17.84 11.09 2.46
C GLU A 180 -17.55 12.24 3.42
N ASP A 181 -17.33 13.47 2.91
CA ASP A 181 -17.12 14.66 3.77
C ASP A 181 -18.42 14.98 4.56
N ILE A 182 -19.57 14.90 3.89
CA ILE A 182 -20.88 15.16 4.51
C ILE A 182 -21.20 14.08 5.56
N ALA A 183 -20.95 12.81 5.23
CA ALA A 183 -21.14 11.68 6.15
C ALA A 183 -20.31 11.86 7.43
N ALA A 184 -19.02 12.17 7.28
CA ALA A 184 -18.12 12.39 8.40
C ALA A 184 -18.52 13.60 9.25
N ARG A 185 -18.92 14.72 8.62
CA ARG A 185 -19.36 15.92 9.33
C ARG A 185 -20.66 15.70 10.11
N LEU A 186 -21.61 14.97 9.54
CA LEU A 186 -22.91 14.70 10.16
C LEU A 186 -22.89 13.48 11.09
N ASN A 187 -21.77 12.74 11.12
CA ASN A 187 -21.64 11.49 11.85
C ASN A 187 -22.74 10.47 11.50
N ILE A 188 -23.06 10.38 10.20
CA ILE A 188 -24.07 9.45 9.64
C ILE A 188 -23.42 8.49 8.65
N PRO A 189 -23.99 7.30 8.41
CA PRO A 189 -23.56 6.41 7.34
C PRO A 189 -23.59 7.09 5.97
N ILE A 190 -22.62 6.78 5.10
CA ILE A 190 -22.54 7.33 3.72
C ILE A 190 -23.84 7.08 2.94
N THR A 191 -24.52 5.96 3.20
CA THR A 191 -25.81 5.58 2.59
C THR A 191 -26.95 6.52 2.93
N GLU A 192 -26.84 7.30 4.01
CA GLU A 192 -27.86 8.26 4.45
C GLU A 192 -27.60 9.67 3.91
N VAL A 193 -26.45 9.90 3.26
CA VAL A 193 -26.15 11.18 2.62
C VAL A 193 -26.87 11.27 1.28
N ASN A 194 -27.60 12.36 1.06
CA ASN A 194 -28.19 12.64 -0.25
C ASN A 194 -27.07 12.97 -1.26
N PRO A 195 -26.89 12.19 -2.34
CA PRO A 195 -25.81 12.41 -3.30
C PRO A 195 -25.89 13.76 -4.02
N ARG A 196 -27.06 14.42 -4.01
CA ARG A 196 -27.26 15.75 -4.61
C ARG A 196 -26.65 16.89 -3.80
N ASP A 197 -26.35 16.64 -2.53
CA ASP A 197 -25.77 17.65 -1.64
C ASP A 197 -24.23 17.70 -1.78
N ALA A 198 -23.63 16.65 -2.36
CA ALA A 198 -22.21 16.61 -2.70
C ALA A 198 -21.91 17.38 -4.00
N LYS A 199 -20.78 18.09 -4.05
CA LYS A 199 -20.39 18.97 -5.18
C LYS A 199 -18.92 18.83 -5.59
#